data_AF-A0A6P2E7N0-F1
#
_entry.id   AF-A0A6P2E7N0-F1
#
_cell.length_a   1.000
_cell.length_b   1.000
_cell.length_c   1.000
_cell.angle_alpha   90.00
_cell.angle_beta   90.00
_cell.angle_gamma   90.00
#
_symmetry.space_group_name_H-M   'P 1'
#
loop_
_entity.id
_entity.type
_entity.pdbx_description
1 polymer ?
#
loop_
_entity_poly.entity_id
_entity_poly.type
_entity_poly.pdbx_seq_one_letter_code
_entity_poly.pdbx_strand_id
1 'polypeptide(L)' 'MNEGQAIAIRPATESLLDADIEVLRLSLRTTNVLRLNELHTVRDLTRVPAKKLFVLSRLGRNSLREIVESVHRRGLRLAE' A
#
# COMPACT_ATOMS: atom_id res chain seq x y z
N MET A 1 -28.91 12.46 28.05
CA MET A 1 -28.94 11.34 27.08
C MET A 1 -27.50 11.00 26.81
N ASN A 2 -27.12 9.78 27.21
CA ASN A 2 -25.76 9.39 27.58
C ASN A 2 -24.83 9.29 26.36
N GLU A 3 -23.57 9.62 26.64
CA GLU A 3 -22.41 9.64 25.77
C GLU A 3 -22.12 8.26 25.18
N GLY A 4 -21.65 8.23 23.94
CA GLY A 4 -21.34 6.97 23.28
C GLY A 4 -20.90 7.15 21.83
N GLN A 5 -20.01 8.12 21.56
CA GLN A 5 -19.22 8.05 20.33
C GLN A 5 -18.37 6.78 20.43
N ALA A 6 -18.77 5.77 19.65
CA ALA A 6 -18.00 4.57 19.41
C ALA A 6 -16.69 4.97 18.73
N ILE A 7 -15.67 5.27 19.53
CA ILE A 7 -14.28 5.21 19.08
C ILE A 7 -13.98 3.72 18.95
N ALA A 8 -14.42 3.14 17.84
CA ALA A 8 -13.93 1.86 17.42
C ALA A 8 -12.43 2.03 17.22
N ILE A 9 -11.65 1.57 18.20
CA ILE A 9 -10.22 1.31 18.01
C ILE A 9 -10.16 0.15 17.01
N ARG A 10 -10.36 0.49 15.73
CA ARG A 10 -10.05 -0.41 14.63
C ARG A 10 -8.55 -0.65 14.74
N PRO A 11 -8.05 -1.89 14.64
CA PRO A 11 -6.62 -2.09 14.53
C PRO A 11 -6.14 -1.21 13.38
N ALA A 12 -5.22 -0.28 13.65
CA ALA A 12 -4.84 0.78 12.72
C ALA A 12 -4.41 0.26 11.33
N THR A 13 -4.10 -1.03 11.25
CA THR A 13 -3.74 -1.78 10.05
C THR A 13 -4.92 -2.06 9.11
N GLU A 14 -6.13 -2.36 9.61
CA GLU A 14 -7.29 -2.69 8.75
C GLU A 14 -7.75 -1.47 7.95
N SER A 15 -7.82 -0.30 8.60
CA SER A 15 -8.13 0.96 7.91
C SER A 15 -7.06 1.36 6.89
N LEU A 16 -5.81 0.93 7.07
CA LEU A 16 -4.72 1.27 6.15
C LEU A 16 -4.77 0.42 4.88
N LEU A 17 -5.20 -0.84 4.95
CA LEU A 17 -5.35 -1.69 3.78
C LEU A 17 -6.38 -1.11 2.80
N ASP A 18 -7.47 -0.56 3.32
CA ASP A 18 -8.53 0.03 2.49
C ASP A 18 -8.23 1.48 2.06
N ALA A 19 -7.08 2.03 2.47
CA ALA A 19 -6.64 3.36 2.06
C ALA A 19 -6.04 3.34 0.63
N ASP A 20 -6.09 4.50 -0.03
CA ASP A 20 -5.46 4.73 -1.34
C ASP A 20 -3.94 4.52 -1.25
N ILE A 21 -3.31 4.04 -2.34
CA ILE A 21 -1.85 3.92 -2.42
C ILE A 21 -1.12 5.24 -2.20
N GLU A 22 -1.77 6.39 -2.39
CA GLU A 22 -1.22 7.71 -2.04
C GLU A 22 -0.81 7.83 -0.57
N VAL A 23 -1.47 7.09 0.34
CA VAL A 23 -1.09 7.04 1.76
C VAL A 23 0.33 6.52 1.95
N LEU A 24 0.84 5.73 0.99
CA LEU A 24 2.19 5.19 0.98
C LEU A 24 3.25 6.25 0.64
N ARG A 25 2.85 7.46 0.20
CA ARG A 25 3.76 8.56 -0.18
C ARG A 25 4.92 8.09 -1.06
N LEU A 26 4.58 7.30 -2.08
CA LEU A 26 5.52 6.83 -3.10
C LEU A 26 5.76 7.94 -4.13
N SER A 27 6.84 7.83 -4.89
CA SER A 27 7.10 8.72 -6.01
C SER A 27 5.96 8.69 -7.04
N LEU A 28 5.72 9.82 -7.70
CA LEU A 28 4.70 9.94 -8.76
C LEU A 28 4.84 8.85 -9.83
N ARG A 29 6.07 8.48 -10.19
CA ARG A 29 6.33 7.37 -11.12
C ARG A 29 5.79 6.05 -10.59
N THR A 30 6.15 5.69 -9.36
CA THR A 30 5.70 4.45 -8.73
C THR A 30 4.18 4.43 -8.61
N THR A 31 3.57 5.52 -8.14
CA THR A 31 2.12 5.69 -8.03
C THR A 31 1.41 5.53 -9.37
N ASN A 32 1.91 6.19 -10.43
CA ASN A 32 1.32 6.11 -11.76
C ASN A 32 1.38 4.68 -12.33
N VAL A 33 2.48 3.96 -12.11
CA VAL A 33 2.59 2.58 -12.58
C VAL A 33 1.66 1.65 -11.81
N LEU A 34 1.53 1.82 -10.49
CA LEU A 34 0.58 1.05 -9.68
C LEU A 34 -0.85 1.27 -10.17
N ARG A 35 -1.26 2.53 -10.39
CA ARG A 35 -2.58 2.88 -10.93
C ARG A 35 -2.79 2.34 -12.35
N LEU A 36 -1.77 2.32 -13.20
CA LEU A 36 -1.86 1.71 -14.53
C LEU A 36 -2.11 0.19 -14.48
N ASN A 37 -1.70 -0.46 -13.39
CA ASN A 37 -1.91 -1.89 -13.14
C ASN A 37 -3.16 -2.13 -12.28
N GLU A 38 -4.07 -1.16 -12.19
CA GLU A 38 -5.33 -1.25 -11.44
C GLU A 38 -5.12 -1.46 -9.92
N LEU A 39 -3.96 -1.06 -9.39
CA LEU A 39 -3.65 -1.10 -7.97
C LEU A 39 -3.94 0.27 -7.35
N HIS A 40 -5.14 0.43 -6.81
CA HIS A 40 -5.62 1.70 -6.24
C HIS A 40 -5.54 1.75 -4.72
N THR A 41 -5.54 0.60 -4.05
CA THR A 41 -5.48 0.51 -2.59
C THR A 41 -4.23 -0.21 -2.10
N VAL A 42 -3.89 0.02 -0.83
CA VAL A 42 -2.79 -0.69 -0.17
C VAL A 42 -3.09 -2.20 -0.07
N ARG A 43 -4.36 -2.57 0.08
CA ARG A 43 -4.84 -3.96 0.03
C ARG A 43 -4.48 -4.62 -1.30
N ASP A 44 -4.70 -3.93 -2.42
CA ASP A 44 -4.39 -4.47 -3.74
C ASP A 44 -2.88 -4.67 -3.88
N LEU A 45 -2.09 -3.67 -3.46
CA LEU A 45 -0.64 -3.74 -3.49
C LEU A 45 -0.06 -4.89 -2.64
N THR A 46 -0.55 -5.05 -1.41
CA THR A 46 -0.07 -6.08 -0.48
C THR A 46 -0.40 -7.51 -0.94
N ARG A 47 -1.44 -7.67 -1.77
CA ARG A 47 -1.79 -8.96 -2.39
C ARG A 47 -0.89 -9.33 -3.56
N VAL A 48 -0.15 -8.37 -4.15
CA VAL A 48 0.76 -8.65 -5.26
C VAL A 48 2.15 -8.97 -4.71
N PRO A 49 2.77 -10.08 -5.14
CA PRO A 49 4.11 -10.42 -4.68
C PRO A 49 5.16 -9.48 -5.28
N ALA A 50 6.22 -9.21 -4.51
CA ALA A 50 7.28 -8.28 -4.91
C ALA A 50 7.92 -8.66 -6.27
N LYS A 51 8.05 -9.97 -6.54
CA LYS A 51 8.55 -10.49 -7.82
C LYS A 51 7.65 -10.11 -8.99
N LYS A 52 6.33 -10.19 -8.80
CA LYS A 52 5.36 -9.84 -9.85
C LYS A 52 5.30 -8.33 -10.05
N LEU A 53 5.40 -7.53 -8.98
CA LEU A 53 5.56 -6.08 -9.10
C LEU A 53 6.80 -5.69 -9.90
N PHE A 54 7.93 -6.38 -9.68
CA PHE A 54 9.17 -6.14 -10.43
C PHE A 54 9.05 -6.45 -11.92
N VAL A 55 8.26 -7.46 -12.31
CA VAL A 55 8.11 -7.87 -13.72
C VAL A 55 7.02 -7.07 -14.44
N LEU A 56 5.86 -6.88 -13.81
CA LEU A 56 4.72 -6.14 -14.37
C LEU A 56 5.06 -4.67 -14.58
N SER A 57 5.75 -4.13 -13.59
CA SER A 57 6.09 -2.74 -13.56
C SER A 57 7.45 -2.63 -14.20
N ARG A 58 7.59 -1.86 -15.28
CA ARG A 58 8.90 -1.39 -15.79
C ARG A 58 9.56 -0.41 -14.79
N LEU A 59 9.42 -0.71 -13.51
CA LEU A 59 9.94 -0.04 -12.35
C LEU A 59 11.34 -0.59 -12.14
N GLY A 60 12.32 0.31 -12.04
CA GLY A 60 13.67 -0.07 -11.69
C GLY A 60 13.74 -0.57 -10.24
N ARG A 61 14.91 -1.11 -9.87
CA ARG A 61 15.23 -1.54 -8.51
C ARG A 61 14.89 -0.50 -7.43
N ASN A 62 15.05 0.79 -7.75
CA ASN A 62 14.75 1.90 -6.82
C ASN A 62 13.27 2.00 -6.47
N SER A 63 12.38 1.86 -7.45
CA SER A 63 10.94 1.92 -7.22
C SER A 63 10.43 0.71 -6.44
N LEU A 64 10.95 -0.49 -6.72
CA LEU A 64 10.62 -1.67 -5.92
C LEU A 64 11.06 -1.48 -4.46
N ARG A 65 12.28 -0.97 -4.25
CA ARG A 65 12.81 -0.67 -2.92
C ARG A 65 11.94 0.36 -2.20
N GLU A 66 11.54 1.43 -2.89
CA GLU A 66 10.64 2.46 -2.36
C GLU A 66 9.32 1.86 -1.87
N ILE A 67 8.69 0.99 -2.67
CA ILE A 67 7.46 0.28 -2.29
C ILE A 67 7.69 -0.54 -1.01
N VAL A 68 8.72 -1.41 -1.02
CA VAL A 68 9.02 -2.32 0.09
C VAL A 68 9.29 -1.54 1.38
N GLU A 69 10.10 -0.49 1.31
CA GLU A 69 10.40 0.37 2.45
C GLU A 69 9.15 1.10 2.95
N SER A 70 8.30 1.61 2.05
CA SER A 70 7.10 2.34 2.47
C SER A 70 6.04 1.45 3.11
N VAL A 71 5.89 0.23 2.60
CA VAL A 71 5.03 -0.81 3.16
C VAL A 71 5.56 -1.24 4.53
N HIS A 72 6.88 -1.49 4.67
CA HIS A 72 7.51 -1.82 5.95
C HIS A 72 7.41 -0.70 6.99
N ARG A 73 7.60 0.57 6.60
CA ARG A 73 7.46 1.74 7.50
C ARG A 73 6.09 1.82 8.16
N ARG A 74 5.07 1.22 7.56
CA ARG A 74 3.69 1.20 8.06
C ARG A 74 3.32 -0.13 8.72
N GLY A 75 4.28 -1.01 8.94
CA GLY A 75 4.07 -2.32 9.57
C GLY A 75 3.39 -3.34 8.65
N LEU A 76 3.34 -3.08 7.35
CA LEU A 76 2.76 -3.98 6.35
C LEU A 76 3.85 -4.81 5.67
N ARG A 77 3.45 -5.87 4.97
CA ARG A 77 4.32 -6.70 4.13
C ARG A 77 3.64 -7.00 2.80
N LEU A 78 4.46 -7.21 1.78
CA LEU A 78 4.01 -7.70 0.48
C LEU A 78 3.85 -9.23 0.56
N ALA A 79 3.02 -9.80 -0.32
CA ALA A 79 2.93 -11.24 -0.51
C ALA A 79 4.28 -11.84 -0.96
N GLU A 80 4.53 -13.11 -0.62
CA GLU A 80 5.69 -13.88 -1.09
C GLU A 80 5.57 -14.30 -2.56
#